data_AF-A0AAU1H404-F1
#
_entry.id   AF-A0AAU1H404-F1
#
_cell.length_a   1.000
_cell.length_b   1.000
_cell.length_c   1.000
_cell.angle_alpha   90.00
_cell.angle_beta   90.00
_cell.angle_gamma   90.00
#
_symmetry.space_group_name_H-M   'P 1'
#
loop_
_entity.id
_entity.type
_entity.pdbx_description
1 polymer ?
#
loop_
_entity_poly.entity_id
_entity_poly.type
_entity_poly.pdbx_seq_one_letter_code
_entity_poly.pdbx_strand_id
1 'polypeptide(L)'
;MTRGTTNRGAEVDLAAFGVEPGSFLAPSVTEGDGLTGAAADSMVMSAKLADEGVRVGDTLVIDRLGIELRVVGRTERSSYGHVPVAYVPLKTWQRIRFSTPGAPASRTTAIPGQFSALALRTAPDGASATDLDARYSTTTLSKEKAYEAAAGDTGERLTMNSIQVFLYLIAPLVVGAFFSVWTVQRRPELALLRAMGASRRRLLAHTVLQAALVVVLGTAAGAVLAGAVGLLVGEQVPFSLPASTLTATMCTVAAVGLAGTALTLRRVTRADPLTMLGANR
;
A
#
# COMPACT_ATOMS: atom_id res chain seq x y z
N MET A 1 -8.17 -5.78 -19.52
CA MET A 1 -8.90 -4.52 -19.36
C MET A 1 -9.78 -4.33 -20.58
N THR A 2 -10.98 -3.84 -20.38
CA THR A 2 -11.96 -3.54 -21.44
C THR A 2 -12.82 -2.37 -20.99
N ARG A 3 -13.27 -1.58 -21.95
CA ARG A 3 -14.27 -0.54 -21.74
C ARG A 3 -15.68 -1.12 -21.88
N GLY A 4 -16.62 -0.58 -21.13
CA GLY A 4 -18.03 -0.88 -21.30
C GLY A 4 -18.94 0.29 -20.93
N THR A 5 -20.13 0.27 -21.52
CA THR A 5 -21.15 1.31 -21.35
C THR A 5 -22.41 0.69 -20.77
N THR A 6 -22.92 1.26 -19.69
CA THR A 6 -24.19 0.83 -19.09
C THR A 6 -25.38 1.34 -19.89
N ASN A 7 -26.53 0.67 -19.76
CA ASN A 7 -27.82 1.14 -20.27
C ASN A 7 -28.26 2.52 -19.74
N ARG A 8 -27.58 3.04 -18.71
CA ARG A 8 -27.79 4.40 -18.16
C ARG A 8 -26.78 5.42 -18.71
N GLY A 9 -25.92 5.03 -19.65
CA GLY A 9 -24.92 5.90 -20.27
C GLY A 9 -23.66 6.14 -19.44
N ALA A 10 -23.47 5.41 -18.33
CA ALA A 10 -22.19 5.45 -17.61
C ALA A 10 -21.14 4.64 -18.40
N GLU A 11 -20.04 5.30 -18.76
CA GLU A 11 -18.88 4.71 -19.43
C GLU A 11 -17.82 4.38 -18.39
N VAL A 12 -17.35 3.13 -18.38
CA VAL A 12 -16.40 2.62 -17.39
C VAL A 12 -15.32 1.76 -18.02
N ASP A 13 -14.11 1.84 -17.47
CA ASP A 13 -13.04 0.90 -17.77
C ASP A 13 -13.01 -0.17 -16.68
N LEU A 14 -12.95 -1.44 -17.07
CA LEU A 14 -12.96 -2.55 -16.12
C LEU A 14 -11.95 -3.64 -16.46
N ALA A 15 -11.48 -4.33 -15.41
CA ALA A 15 -10.75 -5.58 -15.52
C ALA A 15 -11.73 -6.75 -15.32
N ALA A 16 -12.07 -7.43 -16.41
CA ALA A 16 -12.90 -8.64 -16.34
C ALA A 16 -12.08 -9.83 -15.79
N PHE A 17 -12.57 -10.45 -14.73
CA PHE A 17 -12.01 -11.65 -14.12
C PHE A 17 -12.97 -12.82 -14.35
N GLY A 18 -12.53 -13.81 -15.12
CA GLY A 18 -13.27 -15.04 -15.37
C GLY A 18 -13.11 -16.02 -14.23
N VAL A 19 -14.21 -16.38 -13.57
CA VAL A 19 -14.21 -17.37 -12.49
C VAL A 19 -15.24 -18.46 -12.77
N GLU A 20 -14.96 -19.68 -12.31
CA GLU A 20 -15.93 -20.76 -12.39
C GLU A 20 -17.04 -20.50 -11.35
N PRO A 21 -18.32 -20.40 -11.75
CA PRO A 21 -19.42 -20.17 -10.81
C PRO A 21 -19.48 -21.25 -9.72
N GLY A 22 -19.68 -20.85 -8.47
CA GLY A 22 -19.68 -21.77 -7.33
C GLY A 22 -18.30 -22.28 -6.88
N SER A 23 -17.22 -21.95 -7.60
CA SER A 23 -15.87 -22.22 -7.11
C SER A 23 -15.50 -21.27 -5.97
N PHE A 24 -14.42 -21.58 -5.26
CA PHE A 24 -13.91 -20.70 -4.20
C PHE A 24 -13.28 -19.40 -4.67
N LEU A 25 -13.09 -19.26 -5.98
CA LEU A 25 -12.66 -18.01 -6.60
C LEU A 25 -13.84 -17.09 -6.90
N ALA A 26 -15.08 -17.61 -6.84
CA ALA A 26 -16.26 -16.77 -6.97
C ALA A 26 -16.29 -15.75 -5.82
N PRO A 27 -16.48 -14.46 -6.11
CA PRO A 27 -16.44 -13.43 -5.08
C PRO A 27 -17.60 -13.60 -4.09
N SER A 28 -17.37 -13.24 -2.82
CA SER A 28 -18.44 -13.03 -1.85
C SER A 28 -19.32 -11.87 -2.30
N VAL A 29 -20.63 -11.94 -2.06
CA VAL A 29 -21.57 -10.91 -2.46
C VAL A 29 -21.98 -10.11 -1.23
N THR A 30 -21.87 -8.79 -1.35
CA THR A 30 -22.30 -7.82 -0.31
C THR A 30 -23.72 -7.32 -0.57
N GLU A 31 -24.18 -7.37 -1.82
CA GLU A 31 -25.50 -6.90 -2.25
C GLU A 31 -25.91 -7.59 -3.56
N GLY A 32 -27.19 -7.97 -3.68
CA GLY A 32 -27.71 -8.68 -4.85
C GLY A 32 -27.34 -10.17 -4.87
N ASP A 33 -27.28 -10.75 -6.06
CA ASP A 33 -27.03 -12.17 -6.29
C ASP A 33 -25.58 -12.45 -6.71
N GLY A 34 -25.14 -13.68 -6.47
CA GLY A 34 -23.83 -14.16 -6.92
C GLY A 34 -23.85 -14.72 -8.35
N LEU A 35 -22.68 -15.18 -8.81
CA LEU A 35 -22.56 -15.84 -10.11
C LEU A 35 -23.15 -17.26 -10.12
N THR A 36 -23.32 -17.88 -8.95
CA THR A 36 -23.86 -19.23 -8.83
C THR A 36 -25.35 -19.24 -9.14
N GLY A 37 -25.77 -20.01 -10.15
CA GLY A 37 -27.17 -20.07 -10.59
C GLY A 37 -27.64 -18.87 -11.42
N ALA A 38 -26.79 -17.86 -11.63
CA ALA A 38 -27.08 -16.73 -12.49
C ALA A 38 -27.00 -17.11 -13.98
N ALA A 39 -27.58 -16.25 -14.83
CA ALA A 39 -27.48 -16.40 -16.28
C ALA A 39 -26.02 -16.38 -16.75
N ALA A 40 -25.74 -17.01 -17.90
CA ALA A 40 -24.39 -17.12 -18.44
C ALA A 40 -23.68 -15.77 -18.66
N ASP A 41 -24.44 -14.74 -19.05
CA ASP A 41 -23.93 -13.39 -19.29
C ASP A 41 -24.26 -12.46 -18.11
N SER A 42 -23.87 -12.90 -16.91
CA SER A 42 -23.97 -12.14 -15.65
C SER A 42 -22.61 -11.64 -15.18
N MET A 43 -22.61 -10.57 -14.38
CA MET A 43 -21.43 -10.02 -13.74
C MET A 43 -21.70 -9.61 -12.29
N VAL A 44 -20.71 -9.84 -11.42
CA VAL A 44 -20.65 -9.26 -10.08
C VAL A 44 -19.63 -8.13 -10.10
N MET A 45 -20.07 -6.91 -9.78
CA MET A 45 -19.21 -5.72 -9.81
C MET A 45 -18.47 -5.52 -8.49
N SER A 46 -17.24 -5.01 -8.53
CA SER A 46 -16.56 -4.52 -7.34
C SER A 46 -17.18 -3.22 -6.82
N ALA A 47 -17.00 -2.92 -5.52
CA ALA A 47 -17.45 -1.65 -4.96
C ALA A 47 -16.86 -0.43 -5.70
N LYS A 48 -15.62 -0.53 -6.20
CA LYS A 48 -14.98 0.53 -6.98
C LYS A 48 -15.72 0.81 -8.30
N LEU A 49 -16.26 -0.20 -8.96
CA LEU A 49 -17.07 -0.01 -10.17
C LEU A 49 -18.41 0.68 -9.87
N ALA A 50 -18.94 0.48 -8.65
CA ALA A 50 -20.13 1.18 -8.19
C ALA A 50 -19.88 2.68 -7.95
N ASP A 51 -18.68 3.04 -7.45
CA ASP A 51 -18.25 4.44 -7.31
C ASP A 51 -18.20 5.16 -8.68
N GLU A 52 -17.92 4.43 -9.76
CA GLU A 52 -17.94 4.94 -11.14
C GLU A 52 -19.36 5.00 -11.74
N GLY A 53 -20.38 4.69 -10.94
CA GLY A 53 -21.78 4.91 -11.28
C GLY A 53 -22.53 3.68 -11.77
N VAL A 54 -21.92 2.50 -11.81
CA VAL A 54 -22.60 1.22 -12.14
C VAL A 54 -23.45 0.75 -10.96
N ARG A 55 -24.63 0.17 -11.23
CA ARG A 55 -25.56 -0.31 -10.20
C ARG A 55 -25.97 -1.76 -10.45
N VAL A 56 -26.35 -2.44 -9.36
CA VAL A 56 -27.01 -3.74 -9.47
C VAL A 56 -28.30 -3.57 -10.28
N GLY A 57 -28.51 -4.45 -11.25
CA GLY A 57 -29.62 -4.35 -12.18
C GLY A 57 -29.35 -3.48 -13.42
N ASP A 58 -28.12 -3.03 -13.64
CA ASP A 58 -27.72 -2.49 -14.94
C ASP A 58 -27.42 -3.60 -15.95
N THR A 59 -27.45 -3.22 -17.23
CA THR A 59 -26.86 -4.02 -18.31
C THR A 59 -25.69 -3.24 -18.87
N LEU A 60 -24.49 -3.82 -18.76
CA LEU A 60 -23.24 -3.24 -19.23
C LEU A 60 -22.86 -3.91 -20.55
N VAL A 61 -22.70 -3.10 -21.60
CA VAL A 61 -22.28 -3.57 -22.92
C VAL A 61 -20.78 -3.39 -23.05
N ILE A 62 -20.07 -4.46 -23.42
CA ILE A 62 -18.64 -4.37 -23.74
C ILE A 62 -18.49 -3.71 -25.12
N ASP A 63 -18.12 -2.43 -25.15
CA ASP A 63 -18.14 -1.55 -26.33
C ASP A 63 -17.55 -2.20 -27.59
N ARG A 64 -16.40 -2.85 -27.45
CA ARG A 64 -15.66 -3.45 -28.57
C ARG A 64 -16.34 -4.70 -29.15
N LEU A 65 -17.17 -5.39 -28.37
CA LEU A 65 -17.68 -6.73 -28.68
C LEU A 65 -19.21 -6.82 -28.72
N GLY A 66 -19.93 -5.81 -28.22
CA GLY A 66 -21.38 -5.86 -28.09
C GLY A 66 -21.87 -6.93 -27.12
N ILE A 67 -21.00 -7.47 -26.25
CA ILE A 67 -21.40 -8.47 -25.25
C ILE A 67 -22.12 -7.74 -24.13
N GLU A 68 -23.39 -8.07 -23.94
CA GLU A 68 -24.20 -7.55 -22.84
C GLU A 68 -23.97 -8.37 -21.57
N LEU A 69 -23.71 -7.71 -20.45
CA LEU A 69 -23.49 -8.30 -19.15
C LEU A 69 -24.50 -7.74 -18.15
N ARG A 70 -25.28 -8.61 -17.53
CA ARG A 70 -26.22 -8.22 -16.48
C ARG A 70 -25.50 -8.08 -15.15
N VAL A 71 -25.55 -6.90 -14.53
CA VAL A 71 -25.02 -6.69 -13.17
C VAL A 71 -25.98 -7.33 -12.16
N VAL A 72 -25.61 -8.48 -11.61
CA VAL A 72 -26.47 -9.26 -10.70
C VAL A 72 -26.17 -8.99 -9.23
N GLY A 73 -24.96 -8.52 -8.91
CA GLY A 73 -24.59 -8.22 -7.53
C GLY A 73 -23.31 -7.40 -7.42
N ARG A 74 -22.99 -7.04 -6.18
CA ARG A 74 -21.83 -6.25 -5.80
C ARG A 74 -21.00 -6.98 -4.76
N THR A 75 -19.68 -6.96 -4.93
CA THR A 75 -18.69 -7.49 -3.98
C THR A 75 -17.90 -6.36 -3.32
N GLU A 76 -16.93 -6.72 -2.49
CA GLU A 76 -15.98 -5.82 -1.84
C GLU A 76 -15.18 -4.98 -2.85
N ARG A 77 -14.43 -4.00 -2.34
CA ARG A 77 -13.57 -3.15 -3.15
C ARG A 77 -12.41 -3.99 -3.72
N SER A 78 -12.34 -4.09 -5.04
CA SER A 78 -11.24 -4.77 -5.74
C SER A 78 -10.86 -4.04 -7.03
N SER A 79 -9.57 -4.08 -7.35
CA SER A 79 -9.01 -3.43 -8.54
C SER A 79 -7.82 -4.22 -9.07
N TYR A 80 -7.58 -4.12 -10.37
CA TYR A 80 -6.41 -4.70 -11.04
C TYR A 80 -5.75 -3.63 -11.91
N GLY A 81 -4.50 -3.29 -11.63
CA GLY A 81 -3.79 -2.19 -12.32
C GLY A 81 -4.53 -0.85 -12.17
N HIS A 82 -5.05 -0.55 -10.97
CA HIS A 82 -5.88 0.62 -10.65
C HIS A 82 -7.24 0.73 -11.34
N VAL A 83 -7.62 -0.22 -12.19
CA VAL A 83 -8.94 -0.29 -12.83
C VAL A 83 -9.87 -1.19 -11.98
N PRO A 84 -11.16 -0.85 -11.78
CA PRO A 84 -12.09 -1.70 -11.04
C PRO A 84 -12.23 -3.09 -11.66
N VAL A 85 -12.45 -4.10 -10.82
CA VAL A 85 -12.67 -5.48 -11.28
C VAL A 85 -14.16 -5.75 -11.45
N ALA A 86 -14.49 -6.53 -12.49
CA ALA A 86 -15.76 -7.20 -12.61
C ALA A 86 -15.57 -8.71 -12.74
N TYR A 87 -16.28 -9.48 -11.92
CA TYR A 87 -16.24 -10.93 -11.97
C TYR A 87 -17.33 -11.43 -12.90
N VAL A 88 -16.96 -12.27 -13.85
CA VAL A 88 -17.87 -12.87 -14.83
C VAL A 88 -17.64 -14.38 -14.88
N PRO A 89 -18.60 -15.19 -15.36
CA PRO A 89 -18.35 -16.60 -15.61
C PRO A 89 -17.16 -16.81 -16.54
N LEU A 90 -16.35 -17.85 -16.30
CA LEU A 90 -15.13 -18.13 -17.05
C LEU A 90 -15.36 -18.15 -18.58
N LYS A 91 -16.45 -18.78 -19.03
CA LYS A 91 -16.82 -18.82 -20.45
C LYS A 91 -17.08 -17.42 -21.04
N THR A 92 -17.67 -16.53 -20.26
CA THR A 92 -17.97 -15.14 -20.64
C THR A 92 -16.69 -14.32 -20.71
N TRP A 93 -15.77 -14.51 -19.76
CA TRP A 93 -14.43 -13.92 -19.85
C TRP A 93 -13.66 -14.40 -21.08
N GLN A 94 -13.72 -15.69 -21.41
CA GLN A 94 -13.07 -16.25 -22.60
C GLN A 94 -13.64 -15.62 -23.88
N ARG A 95 -14.97 -15.37 -23.96
CA ARG A 95 -15.57 -14.57 -25.03
C ARG A 95 -14.98 -13.16 -25.08
N ILE A 96 -14.93 -12.46 -23.96
CA ILE A 96 -14.39 -11.08 -23.90
C ILE A 96 -12.92 -11.03 -24.37
N ARG A 97 -12.12 -12.04 -24.00
CA ARG A 97 -10.68 -12.08 -24.30
C ARG A 97 -10.37 -12.51 -25.72
N PHE A 98 -11.03 -13.56 -26.22
CA PHE A 98 -10.63 -14.24 -27.46
C PHE A 98 -11.57 -13.98 -28.64
N SER A 99 -12.70 -13.30 -28.46
CA SER A 99 -13.54 -12.88 -29.58
C SER A 99 -12.92 -11.73 -30.38
N THR A 100 -13.10 -11.79 -31.70
CA THR A 100 -12.69 -10.75 -32.63
C THR A 100 -13.71 -9.62 -32.67
N PRO A 101 -13.30 -8.34 -32.54
CA PRO A 101 -14.19 -7.20 -32.71
C PRO A 101 -14.92 -7.21 -34.05
N GLY A 102 -16.22 -6.93 -34.05
CA GLY A 102 -17.05 -6.89 -35.27
C GLY A 102 -17.41 -8.26 -35.85
N ALA A 103 -16.89 -9.36 -35.31
CA ALA A 103 -17.42 -10.69 -35.62
C ALA A 103 -18.81 -10.83 -34.98
N PRO A 104 -19.79 -11.48 -35.66
CA PRO A 104 -21.11 -11.71 -35.08
C PRO A 104 -20.94 -12.44 -33.74
N ALA A 105 -21.54 -11.89 -32.69
CA ALA A 105 -21.51 -12.41 -31.33
C ALA A 105 -22.33 -13.70 -31.20
N SER A 106 -21.96 -14.74 -31.95
CA SER A 106 -22.62 -16.02 -31.90
C SER A 106 -22.02 -16.87 -30.78
N ARG A 107 -22.89 -17.47 -29.96
CA ARG A 107 -22.52 -18.36 -28.83
C ARG A 107 -21.77 -19.63 -29.27
N THR A 108 -21.64 -19.87 -30.57
CA THR A 108 -21.13 -21.10 -31.20
C THR A 108 -19.74 -20.99 -31.83
N THR A 109 -19.10 -19.81 -31.83
CA THR A 109 -17.70 -19.74 -32.26
C THR A 109 -16.83 -20.52 -31.28
N ALA A 110 -15.97 -21.41 -31.78
CA ALA A 110 -15.06 -22.20 -30.95
C ALA A 110 -14.07 -21.27 -30.25
N ILE A 111 -14.31 -20.99 -28.97
CA ILE A 111 -13.44 -20.17 -28.13
C ILE A 111 -12.43 -21.09 -27.48
N PRO A 112 -11.12 -20.75 -27.52
CA PRO A 112 -10.10 -21.53 -26.83
C PRO A 112 -10.41 -21.65 -25.34
N GLY A 113 -10.36 -22.87 -24.80
CA GLY A 113 -10.50 -23.15 -23.37
C GLY A 113 -9.28 -22.73 -22.54
N GLN A 114 -8.67 -21.58 -22.87
CA GLN A 114 -7.50 -21.05 -22.20
C GLN A 114 -7.89 -20.25 -20.96
N PHE A 115 -6.99 -20.24 -19.98
CA PHE A 115 -7.11 -19.48 -18.74
C PHE A 115 -5.72 -18.98 -18.33
N SER A 116 -5.67 -17.90 -17.56
CA SER A 116 -4.39 -17.27 -17.16
C SER A 116 -3.72 -17.96 -15.98
N ALA A 117 -4.51 -18.55 -15.07
CA ALA A 117 -4.00 -19.22 -13.88
C ALA A 117 -4.98 -20.29 -13.40
N LEU A 118 -4.45 -21.34 -12.76
CA LEU A 118 -5.22 -22.35 -12.04
C LEU A 118 -4.95 -22.17 -10.55
N ALA A 119 -5.99 -21.87 -9.77
CA ALA A 119 -5.85 -21.80 -8.32
C ALA A 119 -6.19 -23.16 -7.70
N LEU A 120 -5.27 -23.66 -6.87
CA LEU A 120 -5.43 -24.91 -6.14
C LEU A 120 -5.69 -24.58 -4.67
N ARG A 121 -6.62 -25.31 -4.06
CA ARG A 121 -6.83 -25.30 -2.62
C ARG A 121 -6.61 -26.71 -2.11
N THR A 122 -5.42 -26.95 -1.57
CA THR A 122 -5.02 -28.24 -1.02
C THR A 122 -5.51 -28.36 0.43
N ALA A 123 -5.97 -29.56 0.80
CA ALA A 123 -6.14 -29.90 2.21
C ALA A 123 -4.76 -30.02 2.88
N PRO A 124 -4.64 -29.83 4.21
CA PRO A 124 -3.38 -29.98 4.93
C PRO A 124 -2.68 -31.32 4.67
N ASP A 125 -3.45 -32.39 4.47
CA ASP A 125 -2.97 -33.76 4.20
C ASP A 125 -3.17 -34.20 2.73
N GLY A 126 -3.45 -33.25 1.83
CA GLY A 126 -3.75 -33.52 0.42
C GLY A 126 -2.50 -33.80 -0.43
N ALA A 127 -2.72 -34.46 -1.58
CA ALA A 127 -1.68 -34.83 -2.55
C ALA A 127 -0.62 -33.73 -2.78
N SER A 128 0.65 -34.14 -2.81
CA SER A 128 1.77 -33.21 -2.98
C SER A 128 1.64 -32.46 -4.30
N ALA A 129 1.70 -31.12 -4.26
CA ALA A 129 1.67 -30.28 -5.45
C ALA A 129 2.76 -30.67 -6.47
N THR A 130 3.86 -31.26 -5.99
CA THR A 130 4.95 -31.80 -6.83
C THR A 130 4.50 -32.91 -7.78
N ASP A 131 3.54 -33.76 -7.37
CA ASP A 131 3.10 -34.89 -8.19
C ASP A 131 2.17 -34.41 -9.31
N LEU A 132 1.35 -33.39 -9.03
CA LEU A 132 0.54 -32.71 -10.02
C LEU A 132 1.41 -31.93 -11.01
N ASP A 133 2.42 -31.24 -10.50
CA ASP A 133 3.39 -30.49 -11.31
C ASP A 133 4.14 -31.41 -12.29
N ALA A 134 4.63 -32.56 -11.82
CA ALA A 134 5.28 -33.55 -12.66
C ALA A 134 4.33 -34.14 -13.72
N ARG A 135 3.06 -34.38 -13.36
CA ARG A 135 2.07 -34.99 -14.26
C ARG A 135 1.62 -34.06 -15.38
N TYR A 136 1.46 -32.78 -15.09
CA TYR A 136 0.92 -31.78 -16.02
C TYR A 136 1.99 -30.86 -16.61
N SER A 137 3.27 -31.10 -16.30
CA SER A 137 4.38 -30.22 -16.65
C SER A 137 4.12 -28.77 -16.22
N THR A 138 3.58 -28.60 -15.01
CA THR A 138 3.27 -27.29 -14.41
C THR A 138 4.23 -26.99 -13.27
N THR A 139 4.26 -25.72 -12.85
CA THR A 139 4.94 -25.29 -11.63
C THR A 139 3.92 -24.63 -10.73
N THR A 140 3.69 -25.20 -9.56
CA THR A 140 2.82 -24.63 -8.54
C THR A 140 3.60 -23.61 -7.71
N LEU A 141 3.08 -22.39 -7.64
CA LEU A 141 3.64 -21.32 -6.82
C LEU A 141 2.80 -21.14 -5.56
N SER A 142 3.45 -20.75 -4.45
CA SER A 142 2.72 -20.24 -3.29
C SER A 142 2.01 -18.94 -3.65
N LYS A 143 1.01 -18.55 -2.87
CA LYS A 143 0.27 -17.31 -3.08
C LYS A 143 1.21 -16.09 -3.08
N GLU A 144 2.20 -16.09 -2.19
CA GLU A 144 3.20 -15.02 -2.05
C GLU A 144 4.07 -14.92 -3.31
N LYS A 145 4.59 -16.05 -3.80
CA LYS A 145 5.38 -16.08 -5.04
C LYS A 145 4.57 -15.73 -6.28
N ALA A 146 3.27 -16.05 -6.29
CA ALA A 146 2.38 -15.66 -7.37
C ALA A 146 2.19 -14.13 -7.42
N TYR A 147 2.19 -13.44 -6.27
CA TYR A 147 2.18 -11.97 -6.23
C TYR A 147 3.50 -11.38 -6.72
N GLU A 148 4.63 -11.93 -6.31
CA GLU A 148 5.96 -11.47 -6.77
C GLU A 148 6.15 -11.66 -8.28
N ALA A 149 5.48 -12.65 -8.87
CA ALA A 149 5.47 -12.89 -10.31
C ALA A 149 4.56 -11.92 -11.09
N ALA A 150 3.74 -11.11 -10.42
CA ALA A 150 2.86 -10.16 -11.08
C ALA A 150 3.68 -9.11 -11.83
N ALA A 151 3.29 -8.84 -13.08
CA ALA A 151 3.96 -7.83 -13.90
C ALA A 151 3.91 -6.46 -13.21
N GLY A 152 5.08 -5.90 -12.91
CA GLY A 152 5.22 -4.59 -12.27
C GLY A 152 5.50 -4.62 -10.77
N ASP A 153 5.28 -5.74 -10.07
CA ASP A 153 5.47 -5.82 -8.60
C ASP A 153 6.91 -5.46 -8.20
N THR A 154 7.92 -6.05 -8.87
CA THR A 154 9.33 -5.76 -8.59
C THR A 154 9.68 -4.29 -8.81
N GLY A 155 9.17 -3.66 -9.89
CA GLY A 155 9.48 -2.27 -10.22
C GLY A 155 8.84 -1.28 -9.25
N GLU A 156 7.58 -1.55 -8.88
CA GLU A 156 6.85 -0.77 -7.87
C GLU A 156 7.51 -0.89 -6.50
N ARG A 157 7.81 -2.11 -6.05
CA ARG A 157 8.50 -2.37 -4.78
C ARG A 157 9.86 -1.71 -4.72
N LEU A 158 10.65 -1.77 -5.80
CA LEU A 158 11.96 -1.13 -5.85
C LEU A 158 11.85 0.37 -5.61
N THR A 159 10.92 1.02 -6.31
CA THR A 159 10.72 2.47 -6.21
C THR A 159 10.20 2.85 -4.81
N MET A 160 9.18 2.13 -4.32
CA MET A 160 8.56 2.41 -3.03
C MET A 160 9.55 2.17 -1.88
N ASN A 161 10.31 1.07 -1.91
CA ASN A 161 11.37 0.81 -0.93
C ASN A 161 12.48 1.86 -0.98
N SER A 162 12.86 2.33 -2.18
CA SER A 162 13.87 3.39 -2.32
C SER A 162 13.41 4.67 -1.63
N ILE A 163 12.18 5.11 -1.88
CA ILE A 163 11.59 6.29 -1.23
C ILE A 163 11.58 6.11 0.30
N GLN A 164 11.13 4.95 0.78
CA GLN A 164 11.11 4.64 2.22
C GLN A 164 12.51 4.69 2.84
N VAL A 165 13.50 4.04 2.23
CA VAL A 165 14.90 4.03 2.71
C VAL A 165 15.45 5.45 2.77
N PHE A 166 15.23 6.27 1.74
CA PHE A 166 15.66 7.67 1.77
C PHE A 166 14.97 8.45 2.88
N LEU A 167 13.66 8.30 3.08
CA LEU A 167 12.94 8.97 4.19
C LEU A 167 13.48 8.55 5.56
N TYR A 168 13.74 7.25 5.76
CA TYR A 168 14.34 6.72 6.98
C TYR A 168 15.78 7.18 7.20
N LEU A 169 16.50 7.54 6.14
CA LEU A 169 17.86 8.07 6.23
C LEU A 169 17.88 9.58 6.47
N ILE A 170 17.12 10.35 5.69
CA ILE A 170 17.17 11.81 5.74
C ILE A 170 16.43 12.39 6.94
N ALA A 171 15.28 11.81 7.34
CA ALA A 171 14.48 12.39 8.42
C ALA A 171 15.24 12.42 9.76
N PRO A 172 15.87 11.32 10.22
CA PRO A 172 16.67 11.34 11.44
C PRO A 172 17.92 12.23 11.30
N LEU A 173 18.54 12.27 10.12
CA LEU A 173 19.70 13.14 9.84
C LEU A 173 19.36 14.63 9.97
N VAL A 174 18.24 15.07 9.39
CA VAL A 174 17.74 16.44 9.49
C VAL A 174 17.46 16.81 10.95
N VAL A 175 16.80 15.91 11.70
CA VAL A 175 16.54 16.11 13.12
C VAL A 175 17.85 16.20 13.92
N GLY A 176 18.80 15.31 13.68
CA GLY A 176 20.12 15.36 14.32
C GLY A 176 20.90 16.65 14.01
N ALA A 177 20.86 17.11 12.75
CA ALA A 177 21.47 18.37 12.34
C ALA A 177 20.81 19.58 13.02
N PHE A 178 19.47 19.59 13.11
CA PHE A 178 18.72 20.63 13.82
C PHE A 178 19.14 20.71 15.29
N PHE A 179 19.17 19.58 15.99
CA PHE A 179 19.63 19.54 17.38
C PHE A 179 21.08 19.95 17.55
N SER A 180 21.94 19.61 16.58
CA SER A 180 23.33 20.05 16.58
C SER A 180 23.41 21.58 16.51
N VAL A 181 22.75 22.20 15.53
CA VAL A 181 22.71 23.68 15.39
C VAL A 181 22.10 24.33 16.64
N TRP A 182 20.98 23.79 17.13
CA TRP A 182 20.32 24.29 18.33
C TRP A 182 21.26 24.25 19.55
N THR A 183 21.99 23.15 19.73
CA THR A 183 22.98 23.00 20.81
C THR A 183 24.13 24.01 20.67
N VAL A 184 24.58 24.27 19.45
CA VAL A 184 25.63 25.27 19.17
C VAL A 184 25.16 26.69 19.49
N GLN A 185 23.92 27.03 19.16
CA GLN A 185 23.37 28.36 19.46
C GLN A 185 23.24 28.63 20.97
N ARG A 186 23.00 27.59 21.78
CA ARG A 186 22.95 27.68 23.25
C ARG A 186 24.31 27.66 23.94
N ARG A 187 25.43 27.68 23.19
CA ARG A 187 26.80 27.66 23.75
C ARG A 187 27.04 28.74 24.82
N PRO A 188 26.69 30.02 24.62
CA PRO A 188 26.96 31.07 25.61
C PRO A 188 26.22 30.81 26.94
N GLU A 189 24.95 30.40 26.86
CA GLU A 189 24.14 30.05 28.03
C GLU A 189 24.76 28.89 28.83
N LEU A 190 25.21 27.84 28.12
CA LEU A 190 25.85 26.68 28.73
C LEU A 190 27.21 27.02 29.35
N ALA A 191 27.95 27.96 28.75
CA ALA A 191 29.22 28.46 29.29
C ALA A 191 29.01 29.25 30.59
N LEU A 192 27.99 30.11 30.65
CA LEU A 192 27.61 30.85 31.86
C LEU A 192 27.19 29.91 33.00
N LEU A 193 26.33 28.93 32.72
CA LEU A 193 25.93 27.93 33.72
C LEU A 193 27.13 27.14 34.26
N ARG A 194 28.09 26.83 33.40
CA ARG A 194 29.33 26.16 33.80
C ARG A 194 30.22 27.08 34.65
N ALA A 195 30.32 28.36 34.33
CA ALA A 195 31.06 29.35 35.11
C ALA A 195 30.44 29.52 36.52
N MET A 196 29.13 29.37 36.65
CA MET A 196 28.42 29.35 37.94
C MET A 196 28.52 28.01 38.69
N GLY A 197 29.31 27.04 38.21
CA GLY A 197 29.59 25.79 38.91
C GLY A 197 28.73 24.58 38.50
N ALA A 198 27.93 24.67 37.43
CA ALA A 198 27.18 23.52 36.94
C ALA A 198 28.10 22.41 36.42
N SER A 199 27.90 21.18 36.90
CA SER A 199 28.71 20.04 36.46
C SER A 199 28.37 19.63 35.02
N ARG A 200 29.39 19.19 34.27
CA ARG A 200 29.24 18.78 32.87
C ARG A 200 28.20 17.68 32.66
N ARG A 201 28.08 16.73 33.60
CA ARG A 201 27.07 15.66 33.56
C ARG A 201 25.66 16.21 33.71
N ARG A 202 25.44 17.18 34.62
CA ARG A 202 24.13 17.80 34.82
C ARG A 202 23.71 18.62 33.61
N LEU A 203 24.63 19.39 33.03
CA LEU A 203 24.38 20.13 31.79
C LEU A 203 24.02 19.18 30.64
N LEU A 204 24.76 18.09 30.48
CA LEU A 204 24.49 17.10 29.42
C LEU A 204 23.14 16.40 29.62
N ALA A 205 22.84 15.95 30.84
CA ALA A 205 21.56 15.31 31.14
C ALA A 205 20.37 16.26 30.91
N HIS A 206 20.49 17.51 31.36
CA HIS A 206 19.43 18.50 31.22
C HIS A 206 19.14 18.82 29.74
N THR A 207 20.17 19.10 28.94
CA THR A 207 19.98 19.42 27.51
C THR A 207 19.46 18.22 26.72
N VAL A 208 19.93 17.00 27.01
CA VAL A 208 19.42 15.78 26.37
C VAL A 208 17.96 15.52 26.78
N LEU A 209 17.58 15.77 28.02
CA LEU A 209 16.20 15.64 28.48
C LEU A 209 15.27 16.65 27.80
N GLN A 210 15.70 17.91 27.65
CA GLN A 210 14.97 18.93 26.89
C GLN A 210 14.80 18.52 25.42
N ALA A 211 15.87 18.02 24.80
CA ALA A 211 15.82 17.52 23.44
C ALA A 211 14.85 16.33 23.31
N ALA A 212 14.90 15.39 24.27
CA ALA A 212 14.00 14.24 24.31
C ALA A 212 12.53 14.66 24.41
N LEU A 213 12.23 15.65 25.25
CA LEU A 213 10.87 16.18 25.37
C LEU A 213 10.38 16.76 24.03
N VAL A 214 11.20 17.57 23.35
CA VAL A 214 10.84 18.15 22.05
C VAL A 214 10.65 17.08 20.99
N VAL A 215 11.52 16.07 20.94
CA VAL A 215 11.39 14.94 20.02
C VAL A 215 10.13 14.14 20.28
N VAL A 216 9.84 13.80 21.53
CA VAL A 216 8.65 13.00 21.89
C VAL A 216 7.39 13.76 21.50
N LEU A 217 7.30 15.05 21.84
CA LEU A 217 6.14 15.86 21.48
C LEU A 217 6.02 16.05 19.95
N GLY A 218 7.13 16.29 19.26
CA GLY A 218 7.14 16.46 17.81
C GLY A 218 6.77 15.18 17.06
N THR A 219 7.30 14.03 17.48
CA THR A 219 6.96 12.72 16.88
C THR A 219 5.52 12.31 17.21
N ALA A 220 5.02 12.62 18.41
CA ALA A 220 3.61 12.41 18.74
C ALA A 220 2.69 13.30 17.89
N ALA A 221 3.01 14.58 17.73
CA ALA A 221 2.26 15.48 16.84
C ALA A 221 2.29 15.00 15.38
N GLY A 222 3.44 14.53 14.91
CA GLY A 222 3.58 13.94 13.57
C GLY A 222 2.74 12.67 13.39
N ALA A 223 2.69 11.81 14.40
CA ALA A 223 1.84 10.61 14.38
C ALA A 223 0.34 10.95 14.33
N VAL A 224 -0.08 11.96 15.10
CA VAL A 224 -1.47 12.47 15.05
C VAL A 224 -1.78 13.04 13.66
N LEU A 225 -0.86 13.82 13.08
CA LEU A 225 -1.04 14.38 11.74
C LEU A 225 -1.13 13.27 10.67
N ALA A 226 -0.27 12.25 10.74
CA ALA A 226 -0.31 11.10 9.84
C ALA A 226 -1.65 10.35 9.94
N GLY A 227 -2.16 10.15 11.18
CA GLY A 227 -3.48 9.59 11.40
C GLY A 227 -4.61 10.45 10.81
N ALA A 228 -4.56 11.77 11.02
CA ALA A 228 -5.54 12.70 10.47
C ALA A 228 -5.56 12.70 8.93
N VAL A 229 -4.39 12.66 8.29
CA VAL A 229 -4.29 12.51 6.83
C VAL A 229 -4.90 11.19 6.37
N GLY A 230 -4.63 10.09 7.09
CA GLY A 230 -5.25 8.79 6.81
C GLY A 230 -6.77 8.83 6.81
N LEU A 231 -7.37 9.56 7.77
CA LEU A 231 -8.82 9.74 7.84
C LEU A 231 -9.37 10.58 6.67
N LEU A 232 -8.61 11.59 6.20
CA LEU A 232 -9.01 12.45 5.08
C LEU A 232 -8.96 11.74 3.72
N VAL A 233 -8.02 10.81 3.53
CA VAL A 233 -7.88 10.06 2.28
C VAL A 233 -9.01 9.03 2.09
N GLY A 234 -9.60 8.53 3.18
CA GLY A 234 -10.75 7.63 3.16
C GLY A 234 -10.47 6.31 2.44
N GLU A 235 -11.50 5.71 1.84
CA GLU A 235 -11.41 4.41 1.15
C GLU A 235 -10.80 4.47 -0.26
N GLN A 236 -10.40 5.67 -0.71
CA GLN A 236 -9.87 5.86 -2.07
C GLN A 236 -8.49 5.22 -2.23
N VAL A 237 -7.70 5.18 -1.16
CA VAL A 237 -6.37 4.58 -1.10
C VAL A 237 -6.32 3.63 0.10
N PRO A 238 -5.83 2.39 -0.05
CA PRO A 238 -5.64 1.48 1.07
C PRO A 238 -4.56 2.03 2.02
N PHE A 239 -5.00 2.83 2.99
CA PHE A 239 -4.12 3.41 4.01
C PHE A 239 -4.02 2.46 5.20
N SER A 240 -2.78 2.12 5.58
CA SER A 240 -2.49 1.33 6.77
C SER A 240 -1.33 1.99 7.53
N LEU A 241 -1.53 2.20 8.83
CA LEU A 241 -0.53 2.77 9.73
C LEU A 241 -0.22 1.76 10.86
N PRO A 242 0.57 0.70 10.58
CA PRO A 242 0.89 -0.30 11.60
C PRO A 242 1.62 0.33 12.77
N ALA A 243 1.16 0.06 13.99
CA ALA A 243 1.76 0.60 15.22
C ALA A 243 3.25 0.23 15.34
N SER A 244 3.64 -0.96 14.86
CA SER A 244 5.04 -1.41 14.84
C SER A 244 5.93 -0.51 13.98
N THR A 245 5.54 -0.27 12.73
CA THR A 245 6.28 0.59 11.79
C THR A 245 6.31 2.03 12.27
N LEU A 246 5.18 2.55 12.76
CA LEU A 246 5.09 3.90 13.31
C LEU A 246 6.03 4.07 14.52
N THR A 247 5.97 3.16 15.49
CA THR A 247 6.81 3.21 16.68
C THR A 247 8.29 3.06 16.33
N ALA A 248 8.64 2.15 15.42
CA ALA A 248 10.01 1.98 14.95
C ALA A 248 10.55 3.26 14.30
N THR A 249 9.73 3.95 13.51
CA THR A 249 10.06 5.24 12.90
C THR A 249 10.32 6.31 13.98
N MET A 250 9.40 6.45 14.93
CA MET A 250 9.51 7.42 16.02
C MET A 250 10.77 7.17 16.87
N CYS A 251 11.04 5.91 17.22
CA CYS A 251 12.24 5.52 17.96
C CYS A 251 13.53 5.81 17.18
N THR A 252 13.54 5.56 15.87
CA THR A 252 14.72 5.82 15.02
C THR A 252 15.01 7.31 14.94
N VAL A 253 13.99 8.13 14.67
CA VAL A 253 14.12 9.59 14.65
C VAL A 253 14.60 10.11 16.00
N ALA A 254 14.04 9.59 17.10
CA ALA A 254 14.43 9.98 18.43
C ALA A 254 15.88 9.62 18.77
N ALA A 255 16.28 8.38 18.47
CA ALA A 255 17.63 7.90 18.74
C ALA A 255 18.68 8.74 18.02
N VAL A 256 18.50 9.00 16.72
CA VAL A 256 19.47 9.79 15.93
C VAL A 256 19.46 11.26 16.34
N GLY A 257 18.28 11.84 16.59
CA GLY A 257 18.15 13.21 17.07
C GLY A 257 18.92 13.43 18.38
N LEU A 258 18.69 12.56 19.36
CA LEU A 258 19.34 12.61 20.66
C LEU A 258 20.84 12.31 20.58
N ALA A 259 21.25 11.36 19.73
CA ALA A 259 22.66 11.11 19.46
C ALA A 259 23.34 12.36 18.89
N GLY A 260 22.69 13.07 17.96
CA GLY A 260 23.14 14.35 17.42
C GLY A 260 23.35 15.40 18.51
N THR A 261 22.36 15.59 19.40
CA THR A 261 22.47 16.49 20.57
C THR A 261 23.65 16.11 21.45
N ALA A 262 23.74 14.83 21.86
CA ALA A 262 24.74 14.36 22.80
C ALA A 262 26.16 14.49 22.24
N LEU A 263 26.37 14.16 20.97
CA LEU A 263 27.67 14.28 20.30
C LEU A 263 28.12 15.75 20.19
N THR A 264 27.23 16.64 19.74
CA THR A 264 27.55 18.07 19.63
C THR A 264 27.80 18.68 21.00
N LEU A 265 26.97 18.39 21.99
CA LEU A 265 27.13 18.89 23.34
C LEU A 265 28.40 18.37 24.02
N ARG A 266 28.78 17.11 23.78
CA ARG A 266 30.03 16.55 24.28
C ARG A 266 31.23 17.30 23.72
N ARG A 267 31.21 17.70 22.44
CA ARG A 267 32.27 18.51 21.82
C ARG A 267 32.32 19.92 22.41
N VAL A 268 31.16 20.57 22.53
CA VAL A 268 31.04 21.92 23.09
C VAL A 268 31.53 22.01 24.53
N THR A 269 31.07 21.09 25.38
CA THR A 269 31.40 21.12 26.82
C THR A 269 32.82 20.64 27.15
N ARG A 270 33.65 20.26 26.16
CA ARG A 270 35.07 20.01 26.37
C ARG A 270 35.93 21.27 26.31
N ALA A 271 35.49 22.30 25.57
CA ALA A 271 36.24 23.54 25.48
C ALA A 271 36.21 24.30 26.82
N ASP A 272 37.22 25.14 27.05
CA ASP A 272 37.37 25.90 28.28
C ASP A 272 36.32 27.05 28.31
N PRO A 273 35.49 27.18 29.37
CA PRO A 273 34.54 28.29 29.48
C PRO A 273 35.17 29.68 29.30
N LEU A 274 36.44 29.88 29.69
CA LEU A 274 37.16 31.15 29.47
C LEU A 274 37.36 31.44 27.97
N THR A 275 37.68 30.41 27.17
CA THR A 275 37.77 30.53 25.71
C THR A 275 36.40 30.68 25.04
N MET A 276 35.32 30.17 25.65
CA MET A 276 33.95 30.27 25.11
C MET A 276 33.29 31.63 25.31
N LEU A 277 33.70 32.39 26.34
CA LEU A 277 33.20 33.73 26.64
C LEU A 277 34.00 34.86 25.94
N GLY A 278 35.01 34.50 25.14
CA GLY A 278 35.76 35.46 24.34
C GLY A 278 36.91 36.16 25.07
N ALA A 279 37.56 35.50 26.03
CA ALA A 279 38.73 36.05 26.74
C ALA A 279 40.00 36.28 25.87
N ASN A 280 39.87 36.23 24.54
CA ASN A 280 40.93 36.58 23.57
C ASN A 280 40.47 37.72 22.62
N ARG A 281 39.68 38.66 23.13
CA ARG A 281 39.59 40.02 22.59
C ARG A 281 40.18 40.99 23.59
#